data_AF-A0A7Y3EGT3-F1
#
_entry.id   AF-A0A7Y3EGT3-F1
#
_cell.length_a   1.000
_cell.length_b   1.000
_cell.length_c   1.000
_cell.angle_alpha   90.00
_cell.angle_beta   90.00
_cell.angle_gamma   90.00
#
_symmetry.space_group_name_H-M   'P 1'
#
loop_
_entity.id
_entity.type
_entity.pdbx_description
1 polymer ?
#
loop_
_entity_poly.entity_id
_entity_poly.type
_entity_poly.pdbx_seq_one_letter_code
_entity_poly.pdbx_strand_id
1 'polypeptide(L)'
;KALKEDFSEIEKALYQTKNRSRQDPLNFPIRLTNKLGHLNALVSLGDFPPTDQDIAVKNELTQKINAQLSTFDKLLTEEIKTFNAAFNSKNLNYLFVEED
;
A
#
# COMPACT_ATOMS: atom_id res chain seq x y z
N LYS A 1 16.49 -7.87 4.29
CA LYS A 1 16.06 -8.13 2.89
C LYS A 1 14.57 -8.50 2.89
N ALA A 2 14.17 -9.52 3.65
CA ALA A 2 12.76 -9.93 3.85
C ALA A 2 11.81 -8.77 4.18
N LEU A 3 12.04 -8.02 5.27
CA LEU A 3 11.15 -6.91 5.66
C LEU A 3 10.89 -5.87 4.55
N LYS A 4 11.92 -5.57 3.74
CA LYS A 4 11.78 -4.66 2.59
C LYS A 4 10.94 -5.28 1.48
N GLU A 5 11.09 -6.58 1.25
CA GLU A 5 10.30 -7.32 0.27
C GLU A 5 8.83 -7.35 0.71
N ASP A 6 8.56 -7.63 1.98
CA ASP A 6 7.19 -7.66 2.54
C ASP A 6 6.48 -6.31 2.39
N PHE A 7 7.13 -5.20 2.77
CA PHE A 7 6.58 -3.86 2.54
C PHE A 7 6.38 -3.58 1.04
N SER A 8 7.31 -4.04 0.19
CA SER A 8 7.22 -3.82 -1.26
C SER A 8 6.07 -4.61 -1.89
N GLU A 9 5.72 -5.78 -1.38
CA GLU A 9 4.58 -6.56 -1.85
C GLU A 9 3.26 -5.84 -1.54
N ILE A 10 3.11 -5.33 -0.32
CA ILE A 10 1.95 -4.52 0.10
C ILE A 10 1.83 -3.27 -0.77
N GLU A 11 2.94 -2.54 -0.94
CA GLU A 11 2.98 -1.33 -1.76
C GLU A 11 2.54 -1.65 -3.20
N LYS A 12 3.06 -2.71 -3.81
CA LYS A 12 2.70 -3.12 -5.18
C LYS A 12 1.26 -3.62 -5.31
N ALA A 13 0.66 -4.11 -4.23
CA ALA A 13 -0.75 -4.50 -4.21
C ALA A 13 -1.67 -3.26 -4.16
N LEU A 14 -1.29 -2.25 -3.37
CA LEU A 14 -2.06 -1.02 -3.19
C LEU A 14 -1.83 0.00 -4.31
N TYR A 15 -0.59 0.16 -4.78
CA TYR A 15 -0.15 1.22 -5.69
C TYR A 15 0.74 0.68 -6.83
N GLN A 16 0.65 1.30 -8.02
CA GLN A 16 1.46 0.89 -9.17
C GLN A 16 2.83 1.58 -9.15
N THR A 17 3.84 0.87 -8.67
CA THR A 17 5.21 1.40 -8.52
C THR A 17 6.05 1.39 -9.80
N LYS A 18 5.56 0.76 -10.89
CA LYS A 18 6.31 0.67 -12.15
C LYS A 18 6.08 1.85 -13.11
N ASN A 19 5.07 2.68 -12.86
CA ASN A 19 4.74 3.79 -13.74
C ASN A 19 5.79 4.91 -13.62
N ARG A 20 6.39 5.28 -14.76
CA ARG A 20 7.37 6.36 -14.96
C ARG A 20 6.94 7.33 -16.06
N SER A 21 6.04 6.90 -16.96
CA SER A 21 5.50 7.65 -18.09
C SER A 21 3.98 7.55 -18.16
N ARG A 22 3.35 8.47 -18.90
CA ARG A 22 1.90 8.49 -19.14
C ARG A 22 1.37 7.27 -19.91
N GLN A 23 2.23 6.58 -20.67
CA GLN A 23 1.85 5.39 -21.46
C GLN A 23 2.01 4.08 -20.68
N ASP A 24 2.66 4.10 -19.52
CA ASP A 24 2.89 2.91 -18.71
C ASP A 24 1.63 2.22 -18.18
N PRO A 25 0.50 2.91 -17.91
CA PRO A 25 -0.75 2.25 -17.54
C PRO A 25 -1.24 1.20 -18.55
N LEU A 26 -0.80 1.25 -19.81
CA LEU A 26 -1.12 0.23 -20.81
C LEU A 26 -0.38 -1.10 -20.56
N ASN A 27 0.83 -1.03 -19.99
CA ASN A 27 1.68 -2.20 -19.76
C ASN A 27 1.64 -2.67 -18.30
N PHE A 28 1.27 -1.80 -17.37
CA PHE A 28 1.20 -2.11 -15.95
C PHE A 28 -0.22 -1.85 -15.42
N PRO A 29 -0.98 -2.91 -15.13
CA PRO A 29 -2.37 -2.77 -14.67
C PRO A 29 -2.49 -1.90 -13.41
N ILE A 30 -3.60 -1.17 -13.31
CA ILE A 30 -3.93 -0.37 -12.13
C ILE A 30 -4.11 -1.25 -10.88
N ARG A 31 -3.80 -0.68 -9.71
CA ARG A 31 -3.84 -1.38 -8.41
C ARG A 31 -5.07 -1.03 -7.59
N LEU A 32 -5.21 -1.63 -6.41
CA LEU A 32 -6.44 -1.57 -5.61
C LEU A 32 -6.93 -0.14 -5.35
N THR A 33 -6.03 0.79 -5.00
CA THR A 33 -6.38 2.19 -4.74
C THR A 33 -6.87 2.89 -6.00
N ASN A 34 -6.19 2.69 -7.13
CA ASN A 34 -6.62 3.22 -8.43
C ASN A 34 -7.96 2.65 -8.87
N LYS A 35 -8.20 1.34 -8.68
CA LYS A 35 -9.48 0.70 -9.02
C LYS A 35 -10.64 1.31 -8.24
N LEU A 36 -10.47 1.51 -6.93
CA LEU A 36 -11.50 2.13 -6.10
C LEU A 36 -11.74 3.60 -6.47
N GLY A 37 -10.67 4.36 -6.71
CA GLY A 37 -10.77 5.74 -7.15
C GLY A 37 -11.46 5.88 -8.52
N HIS A 38 -11.15 4.98 -9.46
CA HIS A 38 -11.78 4.97 -10.78
C HIS A 38 -13.27 4.60 -10.71
N LEU A 39 -13.64 3.64 -9.86
CA LEU A 39 -15.05 3.34 -9.59
C LEU A 39 -15.78 4.59 -9.07
N ASN A 40 -15.20 5.31 -8.10
CA ASN A 40 -15.78 6.53 -7.57
C ASN A 40 -15.94 7.61 -8.66
N ALA A 41 -14.96 7.76 -9.54
CA ALA A 41 -15.04 8.70 -10.67
C ALA A 41 -16.17 8.32 -11.63
N LEU A 42 -16.30 7.04 -12.02
CA LEU A 42 -17.35 6.56 -12.93
C LEU A 42 -18.75 6.79 -12.36
N VAL A 43 -18.95 6.46 -11.09
CA VAL A 43 -20.23 6.63 -10.39
C VAL A 43 -20.60 8.11 -10.28
N SER A 44 -19.61 9.01 -10.19
CA SER A 44 -19.84 10.46 -10.07
C SER A 44 -20.16 11.16 -11.40
N LEU A 45 -20.17 10.46 -12.54
CA LEU A 45 -20.44 11.07 -13.85
C LEU A 45 -21.92 11.31 -14.14
N GLY A 46 -22.83 10.64 -13.42
CA GLY A 46 -24.27 10.76 -13.61
C GLY A 46 -24.98 11.31 -12.38
N ASP A 47 -26.23 11.75 -12.58
CA ASP A 47 -27.09 12.27 -11.50
C ASP A 47 -27.86 11.16 -10.74
N PHE A 48 -27.55 9.89 -11.04
CA PHE A 48 -28.16 8.73 -10.40
C PHE A 48 -27.27 8.24 -9.23
N PRO A 49 -27.87 7.66 -8.19
CA PRO A 49 -27.09 6.99 -7.15
C PRO A 49 -26.29 5.79 -7.71
N PRO A 50 -25.23 5.33 -7.02
CA PRO A 50 -24.49 4.13 -7.40
C PRO A 50 -25.43 2.92 -7.55
N THR A 51 -25.14 2.07 -8.54
CA THR A 51 -25.86 0.81 -8.71
C THR A 51 -25.49 -0.20 -7.63
N ASP A 52 -26.29 -1.26 -7.48
CA ASP A 52 -25.96 -2.37 -6.59
C ASP A 52 -24.62 -3.02 -6.96
N GLN A 53 -24.29 -3.08 -8.26
CA GLN A 53 -23.01 -3.59 -8.73
C GLN A 53 -21.85 -2.66 -8.34
N ASP A 54 -22.03 -1.34 -8.43
CA ASP A 54 -21.01 -0.37 -7.98
C ASP A 54 -20.72 -0.54 -6.49
N ILE A 55 -21.77 -0.69 -5.67
CA ILE A 55 -21.63 -0.92 -4.22
C ILE A 55 -20.94 -2.25 -3.95
N ALA A 56 -21.29 -3.32 -4.67
CA ALA A 56 -20.65 -4.63 -4.52
C ALA A 56 -19.14 -4.57 -4.84
N VAL A 57 -18.76 -3.94 -5.96
CA VAL A 57 -17.35 -3.77 -6.35
C VAL A 57 -16.62 -2.89 -5.35
N LYS A 58 -17.23 -1.79 -4.88
CA LYS A 58 -16.66 -0.94 -3.82
C LYS A 58 -16.33 -1.78 -2.58
N ASN A 59 -17.29 -2.56 -2.09
CA ASN A 59 -17.12 -3.37 -0.88
C ASN A 59 -16.00 -4.41 -1.04
N GLU A 60 -15.93 -5.08 -2.20
CA GLU A 60 -14.85 -6.03 -2.51
C GLU A 60 -13.47 -5.34 -2.51
N LEU A 61 -13.35 -4.19 -3.18
CA LEU A 61 -12.10 -3.44 -3.23
C LEU A 61 -11.70 -2.92 -1.86
N THR A 62 -12.64 -2.38 -1.08
CA THR A 62 -12.41 -1.93 0.30
C THR A 62 -11.93 -3.08 1.18
N GLN A 63 -12.54 -4.27 1.10
CA GLN A 63 -12.09 -5.43 1.87
C GLN A 63 -10.66 -5.82 1.51
N LYS A 64 -10.31 -5.86 0.21
CA LYS A 64 -8.95 -6.17 -0.25
C LYS A 64 -7.93 -5.14 0.21
N ILE A 65 -8.27 -3.85 0.19
CA ILE A 65 -7.41 -2.76 0.70
C ILE A 65 -7.19 -2.92 2.19
N ASN A 66 -8.26 -3.12 2.97
CA ASN A 66 -8.17 -3.28 4.42
C ASN A 66 -7.34 -4.50 4.82
N ALA A 67 -7.39 -5.58 4.04
CA ALA A 67 -6.51 -6.73 4.26
C ALA A 67 -5.02 -6.37 4.11
N GLN A 68 -4.66 -5.60 3.08
CA GLN A 68 -3.28 -5.12 2.89
C GLN A 68 -2.84 -4.17 4.00
N LEU A 69 -3.73 -3.26 4.43
CA LEU A 69 -3.45 -2.33 5.53
C LEU A 69 -3.27 -3.07 6.86
N SER A 70 -4.09 -4.08 7.14
CA SER A 70 -3.93 -4.90 8.35
C SER A 70 -2.59 -5.63 8.36
N THR A 71 -2.15 -6.17 7.22
CA THR A 71 -0.82 -6.79 7.10
C THR A 71 0.29 -5.75 7.32
N PHE A 72 0.13 -4.55 6.75
CA PHE A 72 1.08 -3.45 6.94
C PHE A 72 1.23 -3.05 8.42
N ASP A 73 0.12 -2.88 9.12
CA ASP A 73 0.10 -2.51 10.53
C ASP A 73 0.75 -3.59 11.41
N LYS A 74 0.54 -4.88 11.08
CA LYS A 74 1.22 -5.99 11.75
C LYS A 74 2.73 -5.95 11.53
N LEU A 75 3.20 -5.76 10.30
CA LEU A 75 4.63 -5.62 10.02
C LEU A 75 5.24 -4.42 10.74
N LEU A 76 4.55 -3.28 10.77
CA LEU A 76 4.97 -2.11 11.54
C LEU A 76 5.09 -2.39 13.04
N THR A 77 4.16 -3.15 13.61
CA THR A 77 4.09 -3.35 15.05
C THR A 77 4.98 -4.49 15.55
N GLU A 78 5.13 -5.56 14.79
CA GLU A 78 5.85 -6.78 15.20
C GLU A 78 7.28 -6.80 14.64
N GLU A 79 7.42 -6.65 13.33
CA GLU A 79 8.70 -6.83 12.65
C GLU A 79 9.65 -5.64 12.88
N ILE A 80 9.16 -4.40 12.92
CA ILE A 80 10.01 -3.24 13.24
C ILE A 80 10.52 -3.31 14.68
N LYS A 81 9.68 -3.72 15.64
CA LYS A 81 10.13 -3.88 17.03
C LYS A 81 11.21 -4.94 17.14
N THR A 82 10.99 -6.09 16.49
CA THR A 82 11.95 -7.19 16.46
C THR A 82 13.25 -6.79 15.77
N PHE A 83 13.16 -6.09 14.63
CA PHE A 83 14.31 -5.55 13.93
C PHE A 83 15.10 -4.57 14.80
N ASN A 84 14.43 -3.61 15.46
CA ASN A 84 15.07 -2.63 16.32
C ASN A 84 15.75 -3.29 17.53
N ALA A 85 15.12 -4.29 18.15
CA ALA A 85 15.73 -5.05 19.23
C ALA A 85 17.00 -5.78 18.77
N ALA A 86 16.93 -6.47 17.62
CA ALA A 86 18.06 -7.19 17.03
C ALA A 86 19.17 -6.25 16.52
N PHE A 87 18.81 -5.05 16.07
CA PHE A 87 19.76 -4.02 15.65
C PHE A 87 20.52 -3.46 16.86
N ASN A 88 19.79 -3.06 17.90
CA ASN A 88 20.38 -2.54 19.14
C ASN A 88 21.25 -3.60 19.83
N SER A 89 20.85 -4.88 19.81
CA SER A 89 21.66 -5.95 20.40
C SER A 89 23.00 -6.18 19.69
N LYS A 90 23.17 -5.67 18.46
CA LYS A 90 24.45 -5.79 17.74
C LYS A 90 25.51 -4.80 18.24
N ASN A 91 25.19 -3.88 19.17
CA ASN A 91 26.11 -2.90 19.75
C ASN A 91 27.02 -2.27 18.68
N LEU A 92 26.42 -1.91 17.54
CA LEU A 92 27.17 -1.32 16.45
C LEU A 92 27.66 0.05 16.91
N ASN A 93 28.92 0.38 16.67
CA ASN A 93 29.41 1.75 16.87
C ASN A 93 28.82 2.61 15.75
N TYR A 94 27.69 3.26 16.02
CA TYR A 94 27.13 4.27 15.13
C TYR A 94 27.64 5.65 15.56
N LEU A 95 28.16 6.41 14.60
CA LEU A 95 28.57 7.79 14.82
C LEU A 95 27.30 8.64 14.97
N PHE A 96 27.12 9.24 16.15
CA PHE A 96 26.22 10.39 16.27
C PHE A 96 26.94 11.61 15.72
N VAL A 97 26.21 12.45 14.99
CA VAL A 97 26.64 13.82 14.71
C VAL A 97 26.24 14.63 15.94
N GLU A 98 27.20 15.26 16.61
CA GLU A 98 26.91 16.23 17.68
C GLU A 98 26.06 17.36 17.10
N GLU A 99 24.91 17.63 17.71
CA GLU A 99 24.19 18.88 17.48
C GLU A 99 24.91 19.95 18.33
N ASP A 100 25.51 20.93 17.64
CA ASP A 100 26.08 22.15 18.25
C ASP A 100 25.00 23.01 18.96
#